data_AF-A0A645BGV4-F1
#
_entry.id   AF-A0A645BGV4-F1
#
_cell.length_a   1.000
_cell.length_b   1.000
_cell.length_c   1.000
_cell.angle_alpha   90.00
_cell.angle_beta   90.00
_cell.angle_gamma   90.00
#
_symmetry.space_group_name_H-M   'P 1'
#
loop_
_entity.id
_entity.type
_entity.pdbx_description
1 polymer ?
#
loop_
_entity_poly.entity_id
_entity_poly.type
_entity_poly.pdbx_seq_one_letter_code
_entity_poly.pdbx_strand_id
1 'polypeptide(L)'
;MLIVSATAWKGSLANLRNAHPYVFVACCGVLLASLGWVTGGLTWGSGFAETKALLIGQSDLPWYFGPAKFVATVVSYLSGLPGGIFAPSLAIGAGLGQDLVPVLGGEAFPTTIIVLCMVGFLAAATQAPITAFIIVMEMVDGYSLVIGLMATALIASAVSRMFSKSLYTTLAEHMLRQQVPVDSPPPK
;
A
#
# COMPACT_ATOMS: atom_id res chain seq x y z
N MET A 1 -8.67 1.77 5.25
CA MET A 1 -7.90 2.54 6.26
C MET A 1 -7.29 3.84 5.71
N LEU A 2 -6.53 3.83 4.60
CA LEU A 2 -5.98 5.06 3.99
C LEU A 2 -7.06 6.09 3.57
N ILE A 3 -8.25 5.62 3.20
CA ILE A 3 -9.40 6.45 2.82
C ILE A 3 -10.00 7.22 4.01
N VAL A 4 -9.99 6.62 5.20
CA VAL A 4 -10.44 7.28 6.44
C VAL A 4 -9.45 8.38 6.84
N SER A 5 -8.15 8.16 6.60
CA SER A 5 -7.09 9.17 6.75
C SER A 5 -7.27 10.37 5.81
N ALA A 6 -7.77 10.13 4.59
CA ALA A 6 -7.92 11.17 3.56
C ALA A 6 -9.23 11.97 3.64
N THR A 7 -10.33 11.43 4.17
CA THR A 7 -11.65 12.08 3.97
C THR A 7 -12.52 12.32 5.19
N ALA A 8 -12.30 11.67 6.34
CA ALA A 8 -13.11 11.96 7.53
C ALA A 8 -12.50 11.35 8.79
N TRP A 9 -11.43 11.95 9.31
CA TRP A 9 -10.98 11.59 10.65
C TRP A 9 -11.84 12.35 11.67
N LYS A 10 -12.81 11.68 12.29
CA LYS A 10 -13.43 12.14 13.55
C LYS A 10 -12.79 11.36 14.70
N GLY A 11 -12.07 12.07 15.59
CA GLY A 11 -11.37 11.50 16.74
C GLY A 11 -10.28 12.43 17.31
N SER A 12 -9.68 12.06 18.44
CA SER A 12 -8.66 12.87 19.14
C SER A 12 -7.42 13.17 18.28
N LEU A 13 -7.01 12.24 17.41
CA LEU A 13 -5.86 12.45 16.51
C LEU A 13 -6.15 13.47 15.40
N ALA A 14 -7.39 13.58 14.94
CA ALA A 14 -7.78 14.57 13.94
C ALA A 14 -7.75 15.99 14.52
N ASN A 15 -8.22 16.14 15.78
CA ASN A 15 -8.14 17.40 16.51
C ASN A 15 -6.69 17.81 16.77
N LEU A 16 -5.82 16.87 17.15
CA LEU A 16 -4.40 17.16 17.36
C LEU A 16 -3.71 17.62 16.07
N ARG A 17 -4.01 16.97 14.94
CA ARG A 17 -3.50 17.37 13.61
C ARG A 17 -3.93 18.78 13.22
N ASN A 18 -5.20 19.13 13.45
CA ASN A 18 -5.73 20.46 13.11
C ASN A 18 -5.22 21.55 14.06
N ALA A 19 -5.00 21.23 15.34
CA ALA A 19 -4.54 22.19 16.35
C ALA A 19 -3.02 22.46 16.27
N HIS A 20 -2.20 21.42 16.03
CA HIS A 20 -0.73 21.54 16.02
C HIS A 20 -0.11 20.75 14.85
N PRO A 21 -0.23 21.25 13.61
CA PRO A 21 0.19 20.51 12.41
C PRO A 21 1.70 20.18 12.39
N TYR A 22 2.56 21.10 12.83
CA TYR A 22 4.00 20.87 12.87
C TYR A 22 4.42 19.78 13.87
N VAL A 23 3.78 19.74 15.05
CA VAL A 23 4.05 18.72 16.07
C VAL A 23 3.61 17.34 15.59
N PHE A 24 2.46 17.28 14.91
CA PHE A 24 1.96 16.03 14.34
C PHE A 24 2.95 15.46 13.30
N VAL A 25 3.44 16.29 12.38
CA VAL A 25 4.43 15.87 11.37
C VAL A 25 5.74 15.44 12.03
N ALA A 26 6.21 16.17 13.06
CA ALA A 26 7.40 15.80 13.82
C ALA A 26 7.25 14.42 14.49
N CYS A 27 6.09 14.15 15.11
CA CYS A 27 5.78 12.85 15.69
C CYS A 27 5.77 11.73 14.64
N CYS A 28 5.17 11.96 13.47
CA CYS A 28 5.22 11.00 12.36
C CYS A 28 6.66 10.73 11.91
N GLY A 29 7.50 11.75 11.83
CA GLY A 29 8.93 11.63 11.51
C GLY A 29 9.68 10.77 12.53
N VAL A 30 9.48 11.02 13.83
CA VAL A 30 10.08 10.23 14.92
C VAL A 30 9.61 8.76 14.87
N LEU A 31 8.33 8.53 14.59
CA LEU A 31 7.79 7.18 14.42
C LEU A 31 8.40 6.45 13.23
N LEU A 32 8.57 7.11 12.08
CA LEU A 32 9.22 6.51 10.91
C LEU A 32 10.72 6.26 11.13
N ALA A 33 11.40 7.17 11.82
CA ALA A 33 12.81 7.02 12.17
C ALA A 33 13.02 5.83 13.13
N SER A 34 12.20 5.74 14.18
CA SER A 34 12.26 4.63 15.14
C SER A 34 11.88 3.29 14.51
N LEU A 35 10.85 3.23 13.67
CA LEU A 35 10.49 2.03 12.90
C LEU A 35 11.63 1.57 11.99
N GLY A 36 12.25 2.49 11.27
CA GLY A 36 13.40 2.17 10.43
C GLY A 36 14.59 1.66 11.23
N TRP A 37 14.88 2.29 12.36
CA TRP A 37 15.95 1.85 13.25
C TRP A 37 15.74 0.44 13.78
N VAL A 38 14.53 0.14 14.28
CA VAL A 38 14.17 -1.19 14.82
C VAL A 38 14.19 -2.27 13.74
N THR A 39 13.83 -1.93 12.51
CA THR A 39 13.77 -2.88 11.39
C THR A 39 15.08 -3.03 10.62
N GLY A 40 16.16 -2.35 11.05
CA GLY A 40 17.45 -2.38 10.35
C GLY A 40 17.46 -1.63 9.01
N GLY A 41 16.55 -0.67 8.84
CA GLY A 41 16.41 0.15 7.63
C GLY A 41 15.44 -0.41 6.59
N LEU A 42 14.92 -1.63 6.77
CA LEU A 42 14.07 -2.31 5.77
C LEU A 42 12.76 -1.56 5.47
N THR A 43 12.23 -0.79 6.42
CA THR A 43 11.01 -0.01 6.19
C THR A 43 11.25 1.33 5.51
N TRP A 44 12.50 1.79 5.38
CA TRP A 44 12.80 3.04 4.69
C TRP A 44 12.65 2.93 3.17
N GLY A 45 12.47 4.07 2.51
CA GLY A 45 12.26 4.13 1.07
C GLY A 45 11.02 3.36 0.59
N SER A 46 11.01 2.98 -0.68
CA SER A 46 9.85 2.35 -1.32
C SER A 46 9.68 0.86 -1.03
N GLY A 47 10.74 0.16 -0.59
CA GLY A 47 10.74 -1.31 -0.46
C GLY A 47 11.02 -2.05 -1.77
N PHE A 48 11.30 -1.32 -2.87
CA PHE A 48 11.48 -1.92 -4.19
C PHE A 48 12.75 -2.76 -4.29
N ALA A 49 13.85 -2.31 -3.70
CA ALA A 49 15.12 -3.04 -3.75
C ALA A 49 15.01 -4.38 -3.01
N GLU A 50 14.37 -4.36 -1.85
CA GLU A 50 14.06 -5.49 -0.99
C GLU A 50 13.14 -6.48 -1.71
N THR A 51 12.06 -5.98 -2.33
CA THR A 51 11.12 -6.79 -3.11
C THR A 51 11.82 -7.46 -4.30
N LYS A 52 12.69 -6.73 -5.00
CA LYS A 52 13.45 -7.27 -6.13
C LYS A 52 14.44 -8.34 -5.66
N ALA A 53 15.14 -8.12 -4.56
CA ALA A 53 16.08 -9.08 -3.99
C ALA A 53 15.37 -10.37 -3.53
N LEU A 54 14.16 -10.25 -2.96
CA LEU A 54 13.29 -11.39 -2.65
C LEU A 54 12.88 -12.16 -3.91
N LEU A 55 12.45 -11.47 -4.96
CA LEU A 55 11.99 -12.11 -6.22
C LEU A 55 13.12 -12.85 -6.96
N ILE A 56 14.37 -12.37 -6.88
CA ILE A 56 15.53 -13.00 -7.49
C ILE A 56 16.10 -14.12 -6.58
N GLY A 57 15.55 -14.31 -5.38
CA GLY A 57 16.01 -15.31 -4.41
C GLY A 57 17.36 -14.97 -3.77
N GLN A 58 17.74 -13.68 -3.74
CA GLN A 58 18.99 -13.22 -3.15
C GLN A 58 18.88 -12.92 -1.66
N SER A 59 17.67 -12.70 -1.14
CA SER A 59 17.45 -12.35 0.26
C SER A 59 16.10 -12.85 0.77
N ASP A 60 16.12 -13.54 1.90
CA ASP A 60 14.91 -13.75 2.69
C ASP A 60 14.67 -12.50 3.55
N LEU A 61 13.48 -11.91 3.43
CA LEU A 61 13.10 -10.82 4.30
C LEU A 61 12.59 -11.38 5.65
N PRO A 62 12.80 -10.66 6.76
CA PRO A 62 12.20 -11.03 8.03
C PRO A 62 10.68 -11.00 7.94
N TRP A 63 10.01 -11.86 8.72
CA TRP A 63 8.55 -11.98 8.70
C TRP A 63 7.80 -10.67 9.02
N TYR A 64 8.45 -9.75 9.73
CA TYR A 64 7.87 -8.47 10.08
C TYR A 64 7.93 -7.45 8.94
N PHE A 65 8.61 -7.73 7.83
CA PHE A 65 8.83 -6.78 6.73
C PHE A 65 7.51 -6.27 6.15
N GLY A 66 6.61 -7.15 5.72
CA GLY A 66 5.32 -6.78 5.14
C GLY A 66 4.47 -5.92 6.09
N PRO A 67 4.20 -6.39 7.32
CA PRO A 67 3.45 -5.63 8.32
C PRO A 67 4.10 -4.29 8.69
N ALA A 68 5.43 -4.27 8.91
CA ALA A 68 6.13 -3.04 9.27
C ALA A 68 6.13 -2.03 8.11
N LYS A 69 6.27 -2.49 6.86
CA LYS A 69 6.17 -1.63 5.67
C LYS A 69 4.77 -1.05 5.49
N PHE A 70 3.74 -1.83 5.81
CA PHE A 70 2.36 -1.34 5.81
C PHE A 70 2.17 -0.19 6.81
N VAL A 71 2.64 -0.38 8.06
CA VAL A 71 2.58 0.66 9.09
C VAL A 71 3.37 1.90 8.67
N ALA A 72 4.60 1.73 8.20
CA ALA A 72 5.44 2.84 7.74
C ALA A 72 4.78 3.61 6.58
N THR A 73 4.13 2.90 5.65
CA THR A 73 3.40 3.52 4.53
C THR A 73 2.22 4.33 5.06
N VAL A 74 1.40 3.77 5.95
CA VAL A 74 0.27 4.49 6.55
C VAL A 74 0.72 5.75 7.30
N VAL A 75 1.78 5.66 8.11
CA VAL A 75 2.32 6.81 8.85
C VAL A 75 2.88 7.87 7.90
N SER A 76 3.57 7.46 6.83
CA SER A 76 4.07 8.38 5.80
C SER A 76 2.92 9.13 5.13
N TYR A 77 1.85 8.44 4.75
CA TYR A 77 0.66 9.08 4.18
C TYR A 77 -0.07 10.00 5.16
N LEU A 78 -0.13 9.63 6.44
CA LEU A 78 -0.74 10.47 7.47
C LEU A 78 -0.02 11.81 7.63
N SER A 79 1.30 11.82 7.48
CA SER A 79 2.12 13.04 7.58
C SER A 79 1.91 14.04 6.44
N GLY A 80 1.22 13.63 5.36
CA GLY A 80 0.99 14.49 4.18
C GLY A 80 2.21 14.64 3.28
N LEU A 81 3.25 13.83 3.46
CA LEU A 81 4.42 13.83 2.58
C LEU A 81 4.01 13.41 1.15
N PRO A 82 4.46 14.14 0.12
CA PRO A 82 4.19 13.78 -1.27
C PRO A 82 4.88 12.45 -1.59
N GLY A 83 4.12 11.45 -2.01
CA GLY A 83 4.63 10.12 -2.33
C GLY A 83 3.61 9.23 -3.03
N GLY A 84 4.10 8.22 -3.72
CA GLY A 84 3.28 7.21 -4.42
C GLY A 84 3.08 5.93 -3.60
N ILE A 85 1.88 5.34 -3.67
CA ILE A 85 1.55 4.09 -2.96
C ILE A 85 2.03 2.85 -3.71
N PHE A 86 2.36 2.97 -5.00
CA PHE A 86 2.58 1.83 -5.90
C PHE A 86 3.69 0.91 -5.40
N ALA A 87 4.93 1.42 -5.31
CA ALA A 87 6.06 0.60 -4.91
C ALA A 87 5.95 0.06 -3.46
N PRO A 88 5.51 0.85 -2.46
CA PRO A 88 5.23 0.31 -1.14
C PRO A 88 4.14 -0.78 -1.13
N SER A 89 3.10 -0.66 -1.96
CA SER A 89 2.05 -1.67 -2.06
C SER A 89 2.56 -3.00 -2.59
N LEU A 90 3.44 -2.96 -3.59
CA LEU A 90 4.11 -4.16 -4.11
C LEU A 90 4.99 -4.80 -3.03
N ALA A 91 5.77 -4.00 -2.30
CA ALA A 91 6.64 -4.48 -1.24
C ALA A 91 5.87 -5.12 -0.07
N ILE A 92 4.76 -4.49 0.34
CA ILE A 92 3.89 -5.05 1.38
C ILE A 92 3.31 -6.38 0.92
N GLY A 93 2.79 -6.45 -0.30
CA GLY A 93 2.23 -7.69 -0.85
C GLY A 93 3.28 -8.80 -1.01
N ALA A 94 4.50 -8.46 -1.42
CA ALA A 94 5.60 -9.42 -1.52
C ALA A 94 6.04 -9.97 -0.15
N GLY A 95 6.18 -9.09 0.85
CA GLY A 95 6.48 -9.49 2.23
C GLY A 95 5.41 -10.40 2.81
N LEU A 96 4.14 -10.00 2.71
CA LEU A 96 3.01 -10.83 3.15
C LEU A 96 2.95 -12.18 2.41
N GLY A 97 3.30 -12.19 1.12
CA GLY A 97 3.37 -13.42 0.33
C GLY A 97 4.44 -14.36 0.83
N GLN A 98 5.63 -13.86 1.17
CA GLN A 98 6.72 -14.64 1.74
C GLN A 98 6.30 -15.29 3.07
N ASP A 99 5.64 -14.53 3.94
CA ASP A 99 5.12 -15.04 5.22
C ASP A 99 4.07 -16.15 5.04
N LEU A 100 3.36 -16.12 3.91
CA LEU A 100 2.27 -17.04 3.61
C LEU A 100 2.74 -18.33 2.93
N VAL A 101 3.95 -18.35 2.34
CA VAL A 101 4.55 -19.55 1.72
C VAL A 101 4.52 -20.77 2.65
N PRO A 102 5.06 -20.71 3.89
CA PRO A 102 5.07 -21.88 4.77
C PRO A 102 3.67 -22.27 5.24
N VAL A 103 2.76 -21.29 5.39
CA VAL A 103 1.37 -21.52 5.84
C VAL A 103 0.54 -22.26 4.78
N LEU A 104 0.79 -21.97 3.51
CA LEU A 104 0.08 -22.59 2.39
C LEU A 104 0.74 -23.91 1.91
N GLY A 105 1.81 -24.35 2.55
CA GLY A 105 2.61 -25.50 2.07
C GLY A 105 3.23 -25.24 0.69
N GLY A 106 3.50 -23.97 0.38
CA GLY A 106 3.90 -23.48 -0.94
C GLY A 106 5.40 -23.52 -1.23
N GLU A 107 6.18 -24.25 -0.43
CA GLU A 107 7.65 -24.37 -0.52
C GLU A 107 8.15 -24.78 -1.92
N ALA A 108 7.32 -25.49 -2.68
CA ALA A 108 7.64 -25.87 -4.07
C ALA A 108 7.55 -24.71 -5.07
N PHE A 109 6.74 -23.68 -4.78
CA PHE A 109 6.50 -22.53 -5.66
C PHE A 109 6.42 -21.21 -4.89
N PRO A 110 7.45 -20.85 -4.10
CA PRO A 110 7.41 -19.69 -3.21
C PRO A 110 7.22 -18.38 -3.98
N THR A 111 7.94 -18.22 -5.11
CA THR A 111 7.85 -17.04 -5.96
C THR A 111 6.44 -16.83 -6.50
N THR A 112 5.72 -17.88 -6.88
CA THR A 112 4.35 -17.77 -7.38
C THR A 112 3.42 -17.17 -6.33
N ILE A 113 3.49 -17.64 -5.07
CA ILE A 113 2.68 -17.11 -3.98
C ILE A 113 3.02 -15.65 -3.71
N ILE A 114 4.32 -15.34 -3.63
CA ILE A 114 4.82 -13.97 -3.41
C ILE A 114 4.26 -13.01 -4.48
N VAL A 115 4.36 -13.38 -5.76
CA VAL A 115 3.89 -12.56 -6.88
C VAL A 115 2.37 -12.42 -6.87
N LEU A 116 1.61 -13.48 -6.54
CA LEU A 116 0.15 -13.41 -6.41
C LEU A 116 -0.27 -12.46 -5.27
N CYS A 117 0.41 -12.49 -4.13
CA CYS A 117 0.15 -11.55 -3.03
C CYS A 117 0.54 -10.11 -3.39
N MET A 118 1.66 -9.93 -4.10
CA MET A 118 2.11 -8.63 -4.61
C MET A 118 1.06 -7.98 -5.54
N VAL A 119 0.56 -8.72 -6.54
CA VAL A 119 -0.49 -8.21 -7.44
C VAL A 119 -1.82 -8.01 -6.71
N GLY A 120 -2.19 -8.94 -5.83
CA GLY A 120 -3.43 -8.86 -5.05
C GLY A 120 -3.48 -7.60 -4.19
N PHE A 121 -2.38 -7.29 -3.49
CA PHE A 121 -2.31 -6.11 -2.63
C PHE A 121 -2.39 -4.82 -3.44
N LEU A 122 -1.65 -4.70 -4.54
CA LEU A 122 -1.70 -3.52 -5.41
C LEU A 122 -3.11 -3.34 -6.03
N ALA A 123 -3.71 -4.43 -6.50
CA ALA A 123 -5.05 -4.40 -7.09
C ALA A 123 -6.11 -4.01 -6.04
N ALA A 124 -6.02 -4.54 -4.81
CA ALA A 124 -6.91 -4.16 -3.72
C ALA A 124 -6.76 -2.68 -3.32
N ALA A 125 -5.52 -2.16 -3.26
CA ALA A 125 -5.26 -0.78 -2.86
C ALA A 125 -5.71 0.25 -3.91
N THR A 126 -5.50 -0.05 -5.19
CA THR A 126 -5.80 0.87 -6.30
C THR A 126 -7.19 0.67 -6.90
N GLN A 127 -7.78 -0.52 -6.72
CA GLN A 127 -8.98 -0.99 -7.43
C GLN A 127 -8.88 -0.91 -8.96
N ALA A 128 -7.64 -0.97 -9.49
CA ALA A 128 -7.31 -1.00 -10.91
C ALA A 128 -6.71 -2.37 -11.29
N PRO A 129 -7.53 -3.44 -11.36
CA PRO A 129 -7.03 -4.82 -11.50
C PRO A 129 -6.20 -5.04 -12.77
N ILE A 130 -6.62 -4.47 -13.91
CA ILE A 130 -5.94 -4.64 -15.20
C ILE A 130 -4.54 -4.02 -15.13
N THR A 131 -4.45 -2.78 -14.65
CA THR A 131 -3.18 -2.07 -14.47
C THR A 131 -2.27 -2.80 -13.49
N ALA A 132 -2.81 -3.28 -12.37
CA ALA A 132 -2.03 -3.98 -11.36
C ALA A 132 -1.40 -5.27 -11.90
N PHE A 133 -2.17 -6.13 -12.58
CA PHE A 133 -1.61 -7.39 -13.07
C PHE A 133 -0.61 -7.17 -14.20
N ILE A 134 -0.83 -6.21 -15.11
CA ILE A 134 0.13 -5.89 -16.18
C ILE A 134 1.45 -5.41 -15.57
N ILE A 135 1.40 -4.51 -14.59
CA ILE A 135 2.61 -4.00 -13.90
C ILE A 135 3.38 -5.17 -13.27
N VAL A 136 2.70 -6.03 -12.52
CA VAL A 136 3.38 -7.14 -11.83
C VAL A 136 3.90 -8.17 -12.82
N MET A 137 3.13 -8.49 -13.86
CA MET A 137 3.54 -9.41 -14.91
C MET A 137 4.83 -8.96 -15.60
N GLU A 138 4.90 -7.70 -16.02
CA GLU A 138 6.08 -7.12 -16.66
C GLU A 138 7.27 -7.03 -15.68
N MET A 139 7.03 -6.73 -14.40
CA MET A 139 8.09 -6.63 -13.40
C MET A 139 8.79 -7.96 -13.10
N VAL A 140 8.09 -9.08 -13.24
CA VAL A 140 8.60 -10.41 -12.89
C VAL A 140 8.83 -11.31 -14.11
N ASP A 141 8.70 -10.75 -15.33
CA ASP A 141 8.75 -11.50 -16.59
C ASP A 141 7.79 -12.72 -16.59
N GLY A 142 6.64 -12.54 -15.94
CA GLY A 142 5.77 -13.61 -15.47
C GLY A 142 4.72 -14.08 -16.48
N TYR A 143 5.06 -14.19 -17.77
CA TYR A 143 4.10 -14.55 -18.82
C TYR A 143 3.41 -15.91 -18.60
N SER A 144 4.06 -16.82 -17.86
CA SER A 144 3.48 -18.12 -17.48
C SER A 144 2.38 -18.01 -16.42
N LEU A 145 2.35 -16.93 -15.64
CA LEU A 145 1.42 -16.74 -14.51
C LEU A 145 0.25 -15.81 -14.83
N VAL A 146 0.12 -15.32 -16.07
CA VAL A 146 -0.85 -14.28 -16.47
C VAL A 146 -2.27 -14.56 -15.99
N ILE A 147 -2.76 -15.79 -16.18
CA ILE A 147 -4.11 -16.18 -15.75
C ILE A 147 -4.27 -16.07 -14.23
N GLY A 148 -3.27 -16.53 -13.47
CA GLY A 148 -3.24 -16.43 -12.02
C GLY A 148 -3.17 -14.98 -11.54
N LEU A 149 -2.31 -14.16 -12.14
CA LEU A 149 -2.19 -12.73 -11.80
C LEU A 149 -3.49 -11.98 -12.07
N MET A 150 -4.11 -12.23 -13.21
CA MET A 150 -5.38 -11.61 -13.58
C MET A 150 -6.52 -12.04 -12.65
N ALA A 151 -6.64 -13.33 -12.36
CA ALA A 151 -7.66 -13.85 -11.44
C ALA A 151 -7.50 -13.25 -10.04
N THR A 152 -6.28 -13.27 -9.48
CA THR A 152 -6.01 -12.71 -8.16
C THR A 152 -6.24 -11.20 -8.12
N ALA A 153 -5.83 -10.44 -9.15
CA ALA A 153 -6.07 -9.00 -9.22
C ALA A 153 -7.57 -8.66 -9.24
N LEU A 154 -8.35 -9.40 -10.04
CA LEU A 154 -9.80 -9.20 -10.16
C LEU A 154 -10.52 -9.54 -8.84
N ILE A 155 -10.19 -10.67 -8.22
CA ILE A 155 -10.78 -11.08 -6.94
C ILE A 155 -10.43 -10.07 -5.85
N ALA A 156 -9.15 -9.71 -5.71
CA ALA A 156 -8.71 -8.75 -4.70
C ALA A 156 -9.37 -7.37 -4.88
N SER A 157 -9.50 -6.90 -6.14
CA SER A 157 -10.21 -5.65 -6.44
C SER A 157 -11.70 -5.73 -6.15
N ALA A 158 -12.35 -6.87 -6.47
CA ALA A 158 -13.76 -7.08 -6.19
C ALA A 158 -14.03 -7.07 -4.67
N VAL A 159 -13.23 -7.81 -3.89
CA VAL A 159 -13.30 -7.82 -2.43
C VAL A 159 -13.07 -6.42 -1.87
N SER A 160 -12.03 -5.71 -2.32
CA SER A 160 -11.74 -4.34 -1.86
C SER A 160 -12.93 -3.39 -2.07
N ARG A 161 -13.59 -3.46 -3.24
CA ARG A 161 -14.76 -2.63 -3.56
C ARG A 161 -15.96 -2.86 -2.65
N MET A 162 -16.10 -4.05 -2.05
CA MET A 162 -17.17 -4.34 -1.10
C MET A 162 -16.99 -3.59 0.24
N PHE A 163 -15.74 -3.28 0.62
CA PHE A 163 -15.42 -2.67 1.92
C PHE A 163 -15.11 -1.17 1.83
N SER A 164 -14.63 -0.68 0.69
CA SER A 164 -14.16 0.71 0.57
C SER A 164 -14.20 1.21 -0.88
N LYS A 165 -14.29 2.54 -1.05
CA LYS A 165 -14.06 3.21 -2.33
C LYS A 165 -12.60 3.03 -2.80
N SER A 166 -12.29 3.37 -4.05
CA SER A 166 -10.90 3.38 -4.51
C SER A 166 -10.12 4.52 -3.83
N LEU A 167 -8.83 4.30 -3.60
CA LEU A 167 -7.96 5.33 -3.01
C LEU A 167 -7.88 6.56 -3.91
N TYR A 168 -7.67 6.37 -5.22
CA TYR A 168 -7.54 7.47 -6.17
C TYR A 168 -8.83 8.26 -6.37
N THR A 169 -9.99 7.59 -6.43
CA THR A 169 -11.29 8.29 -6.48
C THR A 169 -11.51 9.14 -5.24
N THR A 170 -11.15 8.61 -4.06
CA THR A 170 -11.26 9.36 -2.79
C THR A 170 -10.36 10.60 -2.79
N LEU A 171 -9.11 10.48 -3.25
CA LEU A 171 -8.20 11.61 -3.36
C LEU A 171 -8.70 12.67 -4.35
N ALA A 172 -9.21 12.23 -5.51
CA ALA A 172 -9.78 13.13 -6.51
C ALA A 172 -11.00 13.88 -5.98
N GLU A 173 -11.93 13.19 -5.29
CA GLU A 173 -13.08 13.81 -4.63
C GLU A 173 -12.62 14.87 -3.60
N HIS A 174 -11.55 14.59 -2.85
CA HIS A 174 -11.00 15.53 -1.88
C HIS A 174 -10.39 16.78 -2.53
N MET A 175 -9.60 16.61 -3.60
CA MET A 175 -9.02 17.72 -4.37
C MET A 175 -10.10 18.60 -5.00
N LEU A 176 -11.14 17.99 -5.59
CA LEU A 176 -12.27 18.71 -6.15
C LEU A 176 -13.01 19.53 -5.10
N ARG A 177 -13.25 18.97 -3.90
CA ARG A 177 -13.88 19.70 -2.79
C ARG A 177 -13.09 20.91 -2.32
N GLN A 178 -11.76 20.86 -2.38
CA GLN A 178 -10.92 22.01 -2.03
C GLN A 178 -10.95 23.13 -3.09
N GLN A 179 -11.36 22.82 -4.33
CA GLN A 179 -11.41 23.77 -5.44
C GLN A 179 -12.78 24.46 -5.60
N VAL A 180 -13.85 23.96 -4.98
CA VAL A 180 -15.17 24.62 -5.01
C VAL A 180 -15.13 25.86 -4.10
N PRO A 181 -15.29 27.09 -4.63
CA PRO A 181 -15.38 28.30 -3.81
C PRO A 181 -16.64 28.24 -2.93
N VAL A 182 -16.56 28.78 -1.71
CA VAL A 182 -17.64 28.76 -0.71
C VAL A 182 -18.96 29.40 -1.18
N ASP A 183 -18.93 30.17 -2.27
CA ASP A 183 -20.06 30.98 -2.77
C ASP A 183 -20.85 30.42 -3.97
N SER A 184 -20.63 29.18 -4.43
CA SER A 184 -21.49 28.61 -5.48
C SER A 184 -22.81 28.07 -4.90
N PRO A 185 -23.98 28.55 -5.38
CA PRO A 185 -25.27 28.08 -4.88
C PRO A 185 -25.47 26.59 -5.22
N PRO A 186 -26.23 25.85 -4.39
CA PRO A 186 -26.42 24.41 -4.59
C PRO A 186 -27.07 24.13 -5.96
N PRO A 187 -26.65 23.05 -6.64
CA PRO A 187 -27.25 22.66 -7.92
C PRO A 187 -28.73 22.29 -7.72
N LYS A 188 -29.59 22.82 -8.60
CA LYS A 188 -31.02 22.50 -8.67
C LYS A 188 -31.27 21.07 -9.14
#